data_AF-A0A409YYA5-F1
#
_entry.id   AF-A0A409YYA5-F1
#
_cell.length_a   1.000
_cell.length_b   1.000
_cell.length_c   1.000
_cell.angle_alpha   90.00
_cell.angle_beta   90.00
_cell.angle_gamma   90.00
#
_symmetry.space_group_name_H-M   'P 1'
#
loop_
_entity.id
_entity.type
_entity.pdbx_description
1 polymer ?
#
loop_
_entity_poly.entity_id
_entity_poly.type
_entity_poly.pdbx_seq_one_letter_code
_entity_poly.pdbx_strand_id
1 'polypeptide(L)'
;MFYGPKQAISAINHRFPKSPLVQRLKILKDSDAEKFLHDWPTLCKQEEHTRHQSLLIEQAFQEKPTQNAFAAVVSEIGSLRHTVESLSSQISVIHRRSEILSPSKHSQRDHSQAQTQFPKRRQVSKPASENHLPVTVAQAVTQPDSLACLEPTTRTTPYNPQLSVTSTSSTPIHPTPSEFCEVSGQQRVGIRLVISRVGTNNVLHLTPPMPPEQPPPRTQHDLILPPCTAFDQSRYPQFTTRTCTWQHILDAVSNPVELWATYEPGSLGEYRDIKSLWQAWDEGTFVPNVGHKPALRLIDARWGDLRNQKTNKKKFPAWRPRNNDNARAKWSRFYFFIKLIQDRVDEGCSIDTAVQYFDLLRKDDSVHALFKSLKPKKTPRISSRANTPDLSVAEMQGSSSNKRKRASQ
;
A
#
# COMPACT_ATOMS: atom_id res chain seq x y z
N MET A 1 -6.77 -28.12 -2.96
CA MET A 1 -8.11 -27.99 -3.56
C MET A 1 -8.97 -29.13 -3.05
N PHE A 2 -10.05 -28.83 -2.35
CA PHE A 2 -11.03 -29.84 -1.97
C PHE A 2 -11.95 -30.08 -3.17
N TYR A 3 -11.87 -31.27 -3.76
CA TYR A 3 -12.85 -31.68 -4.76
C TYR A 3 -14.21 -31.79 -4.06
N GLY A 4 -15.20 -31.04 -4.54
CA GLY A 4 -16.57 -31.24 -4.09
C GLY A 4 -17.00 -32.70 -4.37
N PRO A 5 -17.93 -33.27 -3.59
CA PRO A 5 -18.36 -34.67 -3.75
C PRO A 5 -18.75 -35.03 -5.20
N LYS A 6 -19.39 -34.08 -5.93
CA LYS A 6 -19.78 -34.24 -7.33
C LYS A 6 -18.58 -34.34 -8.28
N GLN A 7 -17.49 -33.61 -8.03
CA GLN A 7 -16.28 -33.63 -8.86
C GLN A 7 -15.51 -34.94 -8.68
N ALA A 8 -15.40 -35.43 -7.44
CA ALA A 8 -14.77 -36.71 -7.14
C ALA A 8 -15.50 -37.88 -7.82
N ILE A 9 -16.84 -37.90 -7.72
CA ILE A 9 -17.66 -38.94 -8.36
C ILE A 9 -17.56 -38.86 -9.89
N SER A 10 -17.49 -37.65 -10.46
CA SER A 10 -17.37 -37.45 -11.91
C SER A 10 -16.01 -37.88 -12.46
N ALA A 11 -14.93 -37.61 -11.72
CA ALA A 11 -13.60 -38.12 -12.04
C ALA A 11 -13.54 -39.67 -11.99
N ILE A 12 -14.20 -40.29 -11.01
CA ILE A 12 -14.29 -41.75 -10.90
C ILE A 12 -15.13 -42.34 -12.04
N ASN A 13 -16.28 -41.74 -12.38
CA ASN A 13 -17.13 -42.17 -13.49
C ASN A 13 -16.40 -42.07 -14.84
N HIS A 14 -15.70 -40.96 -15.07
CA HIS A 14 -14.92 -40.76 -16.29
C HIS A 14 -13.82 -41.83 -16.45
N ARG A 15 -13.13 -42.19 -15.35
CA ARG A 15 -12.04 -43.16 -15.38
C ARG A 15 -12.51 -44.62 -15.36
N PHE A 16 -13.66 -44.90 -14.76
CA PHE A 16 -14.21 -46.25 -14.58
C PHE A 16 -15.73 -46.30 -14.81
N PRO A 17 -16.22 -46.05 -16.03
CA PRO A 17 -17.66 -45.91 -16.31
C PRO A 17 -18.46 -47.20 -16.08
N LYS A 18 -17.78 -48.36 -16.14
CA LYS A 18 -18.38 -49.68 -15.93
C LYS A 18 -18.22 -50.21 -14.50
N SER A 19 -17.73 -49.40 -13.56
CA SER A 19 -17.57 -49.82 -12.18
C SER A 19 -18.93 -50.15 -11.55
N PRO A 20 -19.07 -51.30 -10.86
CA PRO A 20 -20.30 -51.66 -10.14
C PRO A 20 -20.71 -50.60 -9.10
N LEU A 21 -19.73 -49.85 -8.59
CA LEU A 21 -19.92 -48.79 -7.61
C LEU A 21 -20.61 -47.57 -8.24
N VAL A 22 -20.22 -47.22 -9.46
CA VAL A 22 -20.80 -46.12 -10.24
C VAL A 22 -22.22 -46.46 -10.69
N GLN A 23 -22.46 -47.71 -11.14
CA GLN A 23 -23.79 -48.17 -11.56
C GLN A 23 -24.83 -48.21 -10.44
N ARG A 24 -24.38 -48.35 -9.17
CA ARG A 24 -25.25 -48.41 -7.98
C ARG A 24 -25.60 -47.03 -7.41
N LEU A 25 -24.90 -45.97 -7.80
CA LEU A 25 -25.16 -44.61 -7.32
C LEU A 25 -26.41 -44.04 -7.99
N LYS A 26 -27.57 -44.18 -7.31
CA LYS A 26 -28.86 -43.63 -7.77
C LYS A 26 -28.82 -42.11 -8.03
N ILE A 27 -27.93 -41.39 -7.34
CA ILE A 27 -27.74 -39.93 -7.50
C ILE A 27 -27.18 -39.55 -8.88
N LEU A 28 -26.61 -40.51 -9.64
CA LEU A 28 -26.12 -40.28 -10.99
C LEU A 28 -27.22 -40.43 -12.06
N LYS A 29 -28.41 -40.89 -11.69
CA LYS A 29 -29.59 -40.95 -12.57
C LYS A 29 -30.44 -39.67 -12.54
N ASP A 30 -30.02 -38.71 -11.72
CA ASP A 30 -30.64 -37.38 -11.70
C ASP A 30 -30.27 -36.66 -13.01
N SER A 31 -31.25 -36.01 -13.64
CA SER A 31 -31.06 -35.24 -14.89
C SER A 31 -29.93 -34.22 -14.76
N ASP A 32 -29.81 -33.58 -13.59
CA ASP A 32 -28.76 -32.61 -13.34
C ASP A 32 -27.38 -33.26 -13.22
N ALA A 33 -27.30 -34.48 -12.68
CA ALA A 33 -26.06 -35.23 -12.56
C ALA A 33 -25.61 -35.81 -13.91
N GLU A 34 -26.54 -36.29 -14.74
CA GLU A 34 -26.23 -36.76 -16.10
C GLU A 34 -25.71 -35.62 -16.98
N LYS A 35 -26.35 -34.45 -16.92
CA LYS A 35 -25.87 -33.25 -17.63
C LYS A 35 -24.48 -32.83 -17.15
N PHE A 36 -24.25 -32.82 -15.83
CA PHE A 36 -22.93 -32.51 -15.27
C PHE A 36 -21.85 -33.52 -15.71
N LEU A 37 -22.17 -34.82 -15.72
CA LEU A 37 -21.26 -35.87 -16.17
C LEU A 37 -20.95 -35.77 -17.67
N HIS A 38 -21.94 -35.41 -18.48
CA HIS A 38 -21.78 -35.17 -19.91
C HIS A 38 -20.84 -33.98 -20.17
N ASP A 39 -20.98 -32.90 -19.40
CA ASP A 39 -20.19 -31.68 -19.56
C ASP A 39 -18.81 -31.76 -18.88
N TRP A 40 -18.60 -32.76 -18.01
CA TRP A 40 -17.38 -32.94 -17.22
C TRP A 40 -16.07 -32.95 -18.05
N PRO A 41 -15.95 -33.66 -19.19
CA PRO A 41 -14.73 -33.63 -20.00
C PRO A 41 -14.41 -32.24 -20.55
N THR A 42 -15.43 -31.45 -20.88
CA THR A 42 -15.29 -30.07 -21.34
C THR A 42 -14.83 -29.17 -20.21
N LEU A 43 -15.40 -29.33 -19.00
CA LEU A 43 -14.99 -28.62 -17.80
C LEU A 43 -13.53 -28.94 -17.42
N CYS A 44 -13.11 -30.20 -17.51
CA CYS A 44 -11.71 -30.58 -17.27
C CYS A 44 -10.75 -29.91 -18.27
N LYS A 45 -11.07 -29.90 -19.57
CA LYS A 45 -10.25 -29.20 -20.58
C LYS A 45 -10.18 -27.70 -20.33
N GLN A 46 -11.28 -27.08 -19.91
CA GLN A 46 -11.33 -25.66 -19.57
C GLN A 46 -10.49 -25.35 -18.32
N GLU A 47 -10.54 -26.19 -17.30
CA GLU A 47 -9.73 -26.07 -16.09
C GLU A 47 -8.24 -26.24 -16.39
N GLU A 48 -7.86 -27.26 -17.16
CA GLU A 48 -6.47 -27.47 -17.60
C GLU A 48 -5.95 -26.30 -18.42
N HIS A 49 -6.75 -25.79 -19.35
CA HIS A 49 -6.41 -24.59 -20.13
C HIS A 49 -6.22 -23.37 -19.22
N THR A 50 -7.13 -23.15 -18.27
CA THR A 50 -7.02 -22.05 -17.29
C THR A 50 -5.75 -22.19 -16.45
N ARG A 51 -5.45 -23.40 -15.97
CA ARG A 51 -4.23 -23.69 -15.20
C ARG A 51 -2.96 -23.47 -16.02
N HIS A 52 -2.96 -23.86 -17.29
CA HIS A 52 -1.85 -23.61 -18.20
C HIS A 52 -1.65 -22.11 -18.45
N GLN A 53 -2.74 -21.35 -18.63
CA GLN A 53 -2.68 -19.89 -18.74
C GLN A 53 -2.16 -19.23 -17.46
N SER A 54 -2.60 -19.67 -16.28
CA SER A 54 -2.07 -19.19 -15.01
C SER A 54 -0.56 -19.48 -14.88
N LEU A 55 -0.11 -20.66 -15.27
CA LEU A 55 1.33 -21.01 -15.29
C LEU A 55 2.12 -20.16 -16.28
N LEU A 56 1.57 -19.86 -17.45
CA LEU A 56 2.21 -18.97 -18.43
C LEU A 56 2.26 -17.52 -17.93
N ILE A 57 1.22 -17.06 -17.22
CA ILE A 57 1.20 -15.75 -16.57
C ILE A 57 2.24 -15.72 -15.45
N GLU A 58 2.31 -16.72 -14.57
CA GLU A 58 3.33 -16.85 -13.53
C GLU A 58 4.75 -16.94 -14.12
N GLN A 59 4.93 -17.64 -15.24
CA GLN A 59 6.21 -17.73 -15.94
C GLN A 59 6.58 -16.43 -16.68
N ALA A 60 5.61 -15.65 -17.13
CA ALA A 60 5.83 -14.34 -17.76
C ALA A 60 6.04 -13.25 -16.69
N PHE A 61 5.38 -13.37 -15.54
CA PHE A 61 5.66 -12.66 -14.29
C PHE A 61 6.87 -13.32 -13.61
N GLN A 62 8.02 -13.29 -14.27
CA GLN A 62 9.27 -13.65 -13.60
C GLN A 62 9.46 -12.66 -12.45
N GLU A 63 9.12 -13.07 -11.24
CA GLU A 63 9.57 -12.43 -10.01
C GLU A 63 11.08 -12.62 -9.83
N LYS A 64 11.72 -13.54 -10.57
CA LYS A 64 13.15 -13.86 -10.46
C LYS A 64 14.10 -12.66 -10.63
N PRO A 65 13.96 -11.78 -11.64
CA PRO A 65 14.75 -10.55 -11.73
C PRO A 65 14.55 -9.63 -10.53
N THR A 66 13.31 -9.51 -10.03
CA THR A 66 12.99 -8.69 -8.85
C THR A 66 13.52 -9.32 -7.57
N GLN A 67 13.40 -10.63 -7.40
CA GLN A 67 13.94 -11.41 -6.28
C GLN A 67 15.47 -11.44 -6.30
N ASN A 68 16.10 -11.54 -7.47
CA ASN A 68 17.56 -11.44 -7.63
C ASN A 68 18.05 -10.02 -7.35
N ALA A 69 17.32 -8.99 -7.80
CA ALA A 69 17.62 -7.60 -7.46
C ALA A 69 17.46 -7.35 -5.95
N PHE A 70 16.40 -7.87 -5.33
CA PHE A 70 16.21 -7.81 -3.87
C PHE A 70 17.29 -8.59 -3.12
N ALA A 71 17.66 -9.77 -3.57
CA ALA A 71 18.74 -10.57 -2.97
C ALA A 71 20.10 -9.87 -3.08
N ALA A 72 20.38 -9.21 -4.21
CA ALA A 72 21.57 -8.40 -4.40
C ALA A 72 21.59 -7.20 -3.44
N VAL A 73 20.47 -6.47 -3.33
CA VAL A 73 20.32 -5.34 -2.39
C VAL A 73 20.44 -5.79 -0.93
N VAL A 74 19.85 -6.92 -0.55
CA VAL A 74 19.94 -7.49 0.82
C VAL A 74 21.38 -7.91 1.14
N SER A 75 22.09 -8.50 0.18
CA SER A 75 23.51 -8.84 0.33
C SER A 75 24.39 -7.58 0.50
N GLU A 76 24.10 -6.52 -0.25
CA GLU A 76 24.82 -5.24 -0.17
C GLU A 76 24.57 -4.52 1.16
N ILE A 77 23.34 -4.54 1.67
CA ILE A 77 22.98 -4.05 3.01
C ILE A 77 23.71 -4.85 4.10
N GLY A 78 23.80 -6.18 3.96
CA GLY A 78 24.55 -7.03 4.90
C GLY A 78 26.04 -6.70 4.93
N SER A 79 26.65 -6.48 3.76
CA SER A 79 28.05 -6.06 3.64
C SER A 79 28.29 -4.70 4.30
N LEU A 80 27.42 -3.72 4.04
CA LEU A 80 27.51 -2.38 4.63
C LEU A 80 27.41 -2.42 6.16
N ARG A 81 26.52 -3.26 6.70
CA ARG A 81 26.36 -3.44 8.15
C ARG A 81 27.64 -3.97 8.80
N HIS A 82 28.30 -4.96 8.18
CA HIS A 82 29.58 -5.45 8.66
C HIS A 82 30.69 -4.38 8.60
N THR A 83 30.71 -3.54 7.56
CA THR A 83 31.66 -2.43 7.48
C THR A 83 31.42 -1.41 8.60
N VAL A 84 30.16 -1.07 8.89
CA VAL A 84 29.81 -0.15 9.99
C VAL A 84 30.19 -0.73 11.35
N GLU A 85 29.92 -2.01 11.61
CA GLU A 85 30.29 -2.69 12.86
C GLU A 85 31.82 -2.76 13.04
N SER A 86 32.56 -2.99 11.95
CA SER A 86 34.02 -2.95 11.94
C SER A 86 34.56 -1.55 12.26
N LEU A 87 34.03 -0.51 11.60
CA LEU A 87 34.42 0.88 11.85
C LEU A 87 34.06 1.33 13.28
N SER A 88 32.90 0.94 13.79
CA SER A 88 32.50 1.20 15.18
C SER A 88 33.44 0.53 16.18
N SER A 89 33.91 -0.67 15.89
CA SER A 89 34.90 -1.37 16.70
C SER A 89 36.26 -0.65 16.68
N GLN A 90 36.69 -0.16 15.50
CA GLN A 90 37.91 0.64 15.37
C GLN A 90 37.81 1.97 16.14
N ILE A 91 36.69 2.68 16.04
CA ILE A 91 36.44 3.91 16.81
C ILE A 91 36.48 3.64 18.31
N SER A 92 35.93 2.51 18.76
CA SER A 92 35.98 2.11 20.17
C SER A 92 37.42 1.88 20.66
N VAL A 93 38.28 1.29 19.81
CA VAL A 93 39.71 1.13 20.10
C VAL A 93 40.43 2.48 20.15
N ILE A 94 40.13 3.38 19.20
CA ILE A 94 40.69 4.74 19.18
C ILE A 94 40.29 5.50 20.45
N HIS A 95 39.01 5.48 20.82
CA HIS A 95 38.49 6.12 22.02
C HIS A 95 39.19 5.61 23.29
N ARG A 96 39.33 4.28 23.41
CA ARG A 96 40.04 3.66 24.55
C ARG A 96 41.51 4.05 24.60
N ARG A 97 42.18 4.22 23.46
CA ARG A 97 43.58 4.66 23.40
C ARG A 97 43.73 6.16 23.65
N SER A 98 42.78 6.99 23.22
CA SER A 98 42.79 8.43 23.49
C SER A 98 42.44 8.77 24.95
N GLU A 99 41.65 7.94 25.64
CA GLU A 99 41.37 8.14 27.07
C GLU A 99 42.64 8.09 27.93
N ILE A 100 43.65 7.29 27.54
CA ILE A 100 44.94 7.17 28.24
C ILE A 100 45.79 8.45 28.04
N LEU A 101 45.53 9.21 26.98
CA LEU A 101 46.21 10.46 26.67
C LEU A 101 45.47 11.69 27.21
N SER A 102 44.31 11.49 27.86
CA SER A 102 43.50 12.56 28.41
C SER A 102 44.03 12.97 29.79
N PRO A 103 44.65 14.16 29.98
CA PRO A 103 45.35 14.53 31.22
C PRO A 103 44.44 14.76 32.44
N SER A 104 43.13 14.62 32.29
CA SER A 104 42.11 15.09 33.24
C SER A 104 41.69 14.07 34.31
N LYS A 105 42.17 12.82 34.28
CA LYS A 105 41.74 11.76 35.23
C LYS A 105 42.77 11.37 36.31
N HIS A 106 43.93 12.04 36.40
CA HIS A 106 44.99 11.65 37.36
C HIS A 106 45.04 12.46 38.67
N SER A 107 44.03 13.26 39.01
CA SER A 107 44.08 14.19 40.15
C SER A 107 42.95 14.04 41.19
N GLN A 108 42.34 12.86 41.35
CA GLN A 108 41.33 12.63 42.40
C GLN A 108 41.45 11.27 43.12
N ARG A 109 42.67 10.92 43.54
CA ARG A 109 42.88 9.99 44.66
C ARG A 109 43.92 10.62 45.55
N ASP A 110 43.45 11.44 46.48
CA ASP A 110 44.01 11.65 47.81
C ASP A 110 43.31 12.86 48.41
N HIS A 111 42.20 12.62 49.12
CA HIS A 111 41.88 13.28 50.39
C HIS A 111 40.49 12.86 50.93
N SER A 112 40.58 12.05 51.98
CA SER A 112 39.92 12.29 53.27
C SER A 112 38.42 11.97 53.41
N GLN A 113 38.21 10.77 53.95
CA GLN A 113 37.15 10.45 54.91
C GLN A 113 37.06 11.51 56.03
N ALA A 114 35.86 12.03 56.27
CA ALA A 114 35.33 12.24 57.61
C ALA A 114 33.80 12.43 57.56
N GLN A 115 33.11 11.62 58.36
CA GLN A 115 31.75 11.77 58.90
C GLN A 115 31.45 13.23 59.34
N THR A 116 30.23 13.79 59.39
CA THR A 116 28.98 13.34 60.03
C THR A 116 27.87 14.42 59.83
N GLN A 117 26.59 13.99 59.86
CA GLN A 117 25.38 14.66 60.40
C GLN A 117 24.80 16.00 59.84
N PHE A 118 23.51 15.92 59.51
CA PHE A 118 22.44 16.94 59.33
C PHE A 118 22.28 17.96 60.51
N PRO A 119 21.33 18.95 60.53
CA PRO A 119 20.31 19.44 59.56
C PRO A 119 20.10 21.00 59.47
N LYS A 120 19.13 21.40 58.62
CA LYS A 120 18.22 22.58 58.73
C LYS A 120 18.80 23.99 58.56
N ARG A 121 18.38 24.68 57.47
CA ARG A 121 17.97 26.09 57.55
C ARG A 121 16.90 26.44 56.52
N ARG A 122 16.14 27.46 56.92
CA ARG A 122 14.79 27.90 56.58
C ARG A 122 14.86 29.04 55.55
N GLN A 123 13.71 29.38 54.94
CA GLN A 123 13.33 30.69 54.36
C GLN A 123 13.85 30.99 52.93
N VAL A 124 13.18 31.71 52.00
CA VAL A 124 11.93 32.52 52.01
C VAL A 124 11.56 32.93 50.56
N SER A 125 10.26 33.14 50.32
CA SER A 125 9.55 34.00 49.32
C SER A 125 9.73 33.92 47.79
N LYS A 126 8.55 33.83 47.14
CA LYS A 126 8.06 34.38 45.85
C LYS A 126 8.26 35.92 45.72
N PRO A 127 8.20 36.56 44.53
CA PRO A 127 6.97 36.83 43.71
C PRO A 127 7.16 36.52 42.20
N ALA A 128 6.16 36.03 41.46
CA ALA A 128 4.99 36.71 40.87
C ALA A 128 5.34 37.84 39.87
N SER A 129 4.99 37.63 38.60
CA SER A 129 4.77 38.71 37.63
C SER A 129 3.68 38.29 36.65
N GLU A 130 2.63 39.10 36.62
CA GLU A 130 1.45 39.04 35.76
C GLU A 130 1.67 39.78 34.44
N ASN A 131 0.98 39.28 33.41
CA ASN A 131 0.26 39.97 32.33
C ASN A 131 0.92 41.15 31.58
N HIS A 132 0.86 41.11 30.25
CA HIS A 132 -0.01 41.99 29.44
C HIS A 132 0.19 41.72 27.94
N LEU A 133 -0.91 41.38 27.26
CA LEU A 133 -1.15 41.72 25.84
C LEU A 133 -1.88 43.07 25.80
N PRO A 134 -1.79 43.84 24.69
CA PRO A 134 -2.90 43.79 23.74
C PRO A 134 -2.52 43.91 22.24
N VAL A 135 -3.37 43.25 21.44
CA VAL A 135 -4.00 43.60 20.14
C VAL A 135 -3.63 44.96 19.50
N THR A 136 -3.50 45.01 18.15
CA THR A 136 -4.31 45.85 17.22
C THR A 136 -3.73 45.97 15.78
N VAL A 137 -4.54 45.50 14.81
CA VAL A 137 -4.85 46.00 13.45
C VAL A 137 -3.89 45.85 12.25
N ALA A 138 -4.59 45.54 11.15
CA ALA A 138 -4.25 45.31 9.76
C ALA A 138 -3.46 46.40 9.02
N GLN A 139 -2.83 46.00 7.91
CA GLN A 139 -2.90 46.74 6.66
C GLN A 139 -2.66 45.82 5.45
N ALA A 140 -3.58 45.93 4.49
CA ALA A 140 -3.48 45.43 3.14
C ALA A 140 -2.79 46.51 2.28
N VAL A 141 -1.84 46.11 1.41
CA VAL A 141 -1.40 46.93 0.26
C VAL A 141 -1.04 46.00 -0.91
N THR A 142 -1.95 46.00 -1.89
CA THR A 142 -1.77 46.22 -3.34
C THR A 142 -0.54 45.67 -4.08
N GLN A 143 -0.84 44.96 -5.18
CA GLN A 143 0.03 44.69 -6.35
C GLN A 143 0.65 45.97 -6.95
N PRO A 144 1.64 45.81 -7.84
CA PRO A 144 1.28 46.05 -9.24
C PRO A 144 1.81 45.02 -10.25
N ASP A 145 1.05 45.02 -11.34
CA ASP A 145 1.20 44.56 -12.71
C ASP A 145 2.57 44.27 -13.34
N SER A 146 2.51 43.23 -14.19
CA SER A 146 2.96 43.15 -15.60
C SER A 146 4.37 43.59 -15.99
N LEU A 147 5.15 42.64 -16.55
CA LEU A 147 5.91 42.87 -17.79
C LEU A 147 6.10 41.56 -18.57
N ALA A 148 5.63 41.59 -19.82
CA ALA A 148 5.98 40.68 -20.90
C ALA A 148 7.38 40.99 -21.45
N CYS A 149 8.05 39.98 -22.02
CA CYS A 149 9.13 40.00 -23.04
C CYS A 149 9.95 38.70 -22.86
N LEU A 150 10.51 38.00 -23.84
CA LEU A 150 10.56 38.04 -25.30
C LEU A 150 11.21 36.68 -25.68
N GLU A 151 10.87 36.15 -26.86
CA GLU A 151 11.66 35.10 -27.52
C GLU A 151 13.13 35.51 -27.71
N PRO A 152 14.00 34.53 -28.03
CA PRO A 152 14.66 34.70 -29.33
C PRO A 152 14.73 33.42 -30.17
N THR A 153 14.41 33.67 -31.44
CA THR A 153 14.55 32.83 -32.62
C THR A 153 16.00 32.84 -33.16
N THR A 154 16.31 31.83 -33.98
CA THR A 154 17.35 31.71 -35.05
C THR A 154 18.83 31.38 -34.75
N ARG A 155 19.29 30.23 -35.29
CA ARG A 155 20.15 30.08 -36.51
C ARG A 155 20.51 28.59 -36.69
N THR A 156 20.13 27.87 -37.76
CA THR A 156 20.74 27.78 -39.14
C THR A 156 22.27 27.74 -39.07
N THR A 157 23.01 26.72 -39.58
CA THR A 157 23.12 26.22 -40.97
C THR A 157 24.08 24.98 -41.01
N PRO A 158 24.25 24.29 -42.16
CA PRO A 158 24.61 22.87 -42.30
C PRO A 158 26.10 22.61 -42.61
N TYR A 159 26.51 21.33 -42.67
CA TYR A 159 27.43 20.87 -43.72
C TYR A 159 27.43 19.34 -43.86
N ASN A 160 27.28 18.88 -45.11
CA ASN A 160 27.55 17.54 -45.62
C ASN A 160 28.67 17.72 -46.66
N PRO A 161 29.58 16.76 -46.83
CA PRO A 161 29.67 16.18 -48.17
C PRO A 161 29.93 14.67 -48.19
N GLN A 162 29.28 14.04 -49.17
CA GLN A 162 29.62 12.73 -49.72
C GLN A 162 31.02 12.71 -50.34
N LEU A 163 31.65 11.52 -50.35
CA LEU A 163 32.48 11.05 -51.45
C LEU A 163 32.20 9.56 -51.69
N SER A 164 31.87 9.24 -52.95
CA SER A 164 31.71 7.91 -53.51
C SER A 164 33.00 7.49 -54.21
N VAL A 165 33.41 6.22 -54.10
CA VAL A 165 34.24 5.55 -55.13
C VAL A 165 33.83 4.07 -55.23
N THR A 166 33.87 3.62 -56.48
CA THR A 166 33.21 2.49 -57.12
C THR A 166 34.07 1.20 -57.12
N SER A 167 33.39 0.04 -57.00
CA SER A 167 33.58 -1.25 -57.71
C SER A 167 34.96 -1.92 -57.87
N THR A 168 35.04 -3.22 -57.54
CA THR A 168 35.27 -4.32 -58.52
C THR A 168 34.99 -5.71 -57.93
N SER A 169 34.56 -6.61 -58.81
CA SER A 169 34.16 -8.01 -58.64
C SER A 169 35.34 -9.00 -58.55
N SER A 170 35.21 -10.04 -57.71
CA SER A 170 35.62 -11.42 -58.03
C SER A 170 35.26 -12.41 -56.89
N THR A 171 34.38 -13.37 -57.18
CA THR A 171 34.31 -14.71 -56.55
C THR A 171 35.41 -15.62 -57.16
N PRO A 172 35.74 -16.84 -56.67
CA PRO A 172 35.01 -17.73 -55.75
C PRO A 172 35.88 -18.50 -54.70
N ILE A 173 35.21 -19.38 -53.93
CA ILE A 173 35.68 -20.63 -53.27
C ILE A 173 35.56 -20.64 -51.72
N HIS A 174 34.60 -21.43 -51.25
CA HIS A 174 34.39 -21.94 -49.88
C HIS A 174 35.59 -22.80 -49.39
N PRO A 175 35.88 -22.96 -48.08
CA PRO A 175 34.96 -23.54 -47.12
C PRO A 175 34.90 -22.88 -45.72
N THR A 176 33.80 -23.19 -45.04
CA THR A 176 33.40 -22.88 -43.64
C THR A 176 34.49 -23.23 -42.61
N PRO A 177 34.55 -22.58 -41.42
CA PRO A 177 33.57 -22.87 -40.36
C PRO A 177 33.14 -21.67 -39.47
N SER A 178 31.87 -21.72 -39.06
CA SER A 178 31.38 -21.29 -37.74
C SER A 178 31.61 -19.84 -37.31
N GLU A 179 30.85 -18.91 -37.89
CA GLU A 179 30.51 -17.66 -37.21
C GLU A 179 29.08 -17.74 -36.66
N PHE A 180 28.98 -17.56 -35.35
CA PHE A 180 27.75 -17.18 -34.66
C PHE A 180 27.21 -15.91 -35.34
N CYS A 181 26.17 -16.04 -36.15
CA CYS A 181 25.35 -14.89 -36.51
C CYS A 181 24.62 -14.43 -35.24
N GLU A 182 25.18 -13.41 -34.62
CA GLU A 182 24.52 -12.53 -33.67
C GLU A 182 23.36 -11.83 -34.39
N VAL A 183 22.17 -12.45 -34.36
CA VAL A 183 20.94 -11.86 -34.87
C VAL A 183 20.54 -10.73 -33.91
N SER A 184 20.97 -9.53 -34.28
CA SER A 184 20.51 -8.27 -33.72
C SER A 184 18.99 -8.13 -33.86
N GLY A 185 18.33 -7.85 -32.74
CA GLY A 185 17.18 -6.94 -32.72
C GLY A 185 15.83 -7.45 -33.26
N GLN A 186 15.33 -8.60 -32.81
CA GLN A 186 13.87 -8.79 -32.81
C GLN A 186 13.24 -7.85 -31.77
N GLN A 187 12.84 -6.67 -32.23
CA GLN A 187 11.93 -5.77 -31.53
C GLN A 187 10.60 -6.52 -31.38
N ARG A 188 10.49 -7.37 -30.35
CA ARG A 188 9.27 -8.08 -29.99
C ARG A 188 8.21 -7.04 -29.65
N VAL A 189 7.39 -6.69 -30.64
CA VAL A 189 6.26 -5.77 -30.50
C VAL A 189 5.31 -6.37 -29.46
N GLY A 190 5.10 -5.66 -28.35
CA GLY A 190 4.15 -6.09 -27.33
C GLY A 190 2.74 -6.14 -27.91
N ILE A 191 1.98 -7.18 -27.60
CA ILE A 191 0.57 -7.29 -28.03
C ILE A 191 -0.21 -6.20 -27.31
N ARG A 192 -0.96 -5.39 -28.07
CA ARG A 192 -1.84 -4.36 -27.52
C ARG A 192 -2.97 -5.02 -26.72
N LEU A 193 -3.16 -4.56 -25.49
CA LEU A 193 -4.21 -5.05 -24.61
C LEU A 193 -5.49 -4.22 -24.77
N VAL A 194 -6.62 -4.82 -24.41
CA VAL A 194 -7.95 -4.24 -24.55
C VAL A 194 -8.41 -3.68 -23.22
N ILE A 195 -8.97 -2.47 -23.25
CA ILE A 195 -9.66 -1.87 -22.12
C ILE A 195 -11.15 -1.93 -22.40
N SER A 196 -11.92 -2.45 -21.45
CA SER A 196 -13.39 -2.47 -21.53
C SER A 196 -14.03 -1.90 -20.27
N ARG A 197 -15.32 -1.60 -20.34
CA ARG A 197 -16.10 -1.14 -19.19
C ARG A 197 -16.89 -2.30 -18.59
N VAL A 198 -16.67 -2.58 -17.31
CA VAL A 198 -17.39 -3.60 -16.53
C VAL A 198 -18.14 -2.90 -15.40
N GLY A 199 -19.43 -2.64 -15.63
CA GLY A 199 -20.25 -1.82 -14.74
C GLY A 199 -19.74 -0.38 -14.67
N THR A 200 -19.31 0.05 -13.49
CA THR A 200 -18.70 1.38 -13.25
C THR A 200 -17.19 1.40 -13.41
N ASN A 201 -16.54 0.24 -13.57
CA ASN A 201 -15.08 0.12 -13.62
C ASN A 201 -14.58 0.03 -15.06
N ASN A 202 -13.41 0.60 -15.30
CA ASN A 202 -12.65 0.39 -16.53
C ASN A 202 -11.61 -0.70 -16.25
N VAL A 203 -11.53 -1.70 -17.11
CA VAL A 203 -10.75 -2.91 -16.87
C VAL A 203 -9.80 -3.14 -18.03
N LEU A 204 -8.51 -3.26 -17.73
CA LEU A 204 -7.48 -3.71 -18.66
C LEU A 204 -7.40 -5.23 -18.61
N HIS A 205 -7.79 -5.87 -19.72
CA HIS A 205 -7.69 -7.32 -19.85
C HIS A 205 -6.25 -7.74 -20.09
N LEU A 206 -5.75 -8.65 -19.25
CA LEU A 206 -4.39 -9.19 -19.41
C LEU A 206 -4.35 -10.36 -20.39
N THR A 207 -5.50 -10.97 -20.69
CA THR A 207 -5.65 -11.97 -21.73
C THR A 207 -5.74 -11.30 -23.12
N PRO A 208 -4.97 -11.77 -24.10
CA PRO A 208 -5.12 -11.31 -25.48
C PRO A 208 -6.55 -11.61 -25.99
N PRO A 209 -7.11 -10.77 -26.85
CA PRO A 209 -8.40 -11.06 -27.49
C PRO A 209 -8.29 -12.34 -28.33
N MET A 210 -9.25 -13.26 -28.18
CA MET A 210 -9.32 -14.47 -29.01
C MET A 210 -10.04 -14.15 -30.34
N PRO A 211 -9.54 -14.60 -31.50
CA PRO A 211 -10.30 -14.57 -32.74
C PRO A 211 -11.51 -15.53 -32.69
N PRO A 212 -12.67 -15.20 -33.29
CA PRO A 212 -13.11 -13.91 -33.85
C PRO A 212 -13.93 -13.11 -32.82
N GLU A 213 -13.52 -11.89 -32.52
CA GLU A 213 -14.32 -10.84 -31.83
C GLU A 213 -14.98 -11.15 -30.48
N GLN A 214 -14.61 -12.23 -29.80
CA GLN A 214 -15.11 -12.46 -28.44
C GLN A 214 -14.40 -11.51 -27.46
N PRO A 215 -15.15 -10.85 -26.54
CA PRO A 215 -14.52 -10.08 -25.49
C PRO A 215 -13.56 -11.00 -24.72
N PRO A 216 -12.36 -10.51 -24.34
CA PRO A 216 -11.37 -11.35 -23.65
C PRO A 216 -12.01 -12.07 -22.46
N PRO A 217 -11.72 -13.36 -22.24
CA PRO A 217 -12.20 -14.06 -21.07
C PRO A 217 -11.70 -13.29 -19.85
N ARG A 218 -12.66 -12.86 -19.02
CA ARG A 218 -12.36 -12.06 -17.83
C ARG A 218 -11.56 -12.91 -16.87
N THR A 219 -10.46 -12.37 -16.40
CA THR A 219 -9.62 -13.06 -15.42
C THR A 219 -9.64 -12.29 -14.11
N GLN A 220 -9.42 -13.01 -13.02
CA GLN A 220 -9.20 -12.39 -11.70
C GLN A 220 -7.95 -11.48 -11.66
N HIS A 221 -7.07 -11.61 -12.66
CA HIS A 221 -5.83 -10.85 -12.79
C HIS A 221 -6.00 -9.58 -13.62
N ASP A 222 -7.18 -9.35 -14.23
CA ASP A 222 -7.44 -8.13 -15.00
C ASP A 222 -7.31 -6.90 -14.10
N LEU A 223 -6.80 -5.79 -14.63
CA LEU A 223 -6.45 -4.62 -13.84
C LEU A 223 -7.54 -3.55 -13.92
N ILE A 224 -8.06 -3.13 -12.78
CA ILE A 224 -9.04 -2.04 -12.70
C ILE A 224 -8.30 -0.72 -12.85
N LEU A 225 -8.54 0.01 -13.92
CA LEU A 225 -7.93 1.30 -14.22
C LEU A 225 -8.71 2.47 -13.58
N PRO A 226 -8.06 3.59 -13.26
CA PRO A 226 -8.77 4.81 -12.85
C PRO A 226 -9.52 5.39 -14.05
N PRO A 227 -10.34 6.44 -13.89
CA PRO A 227 -11.00 7.10 -15.02
C PRO A 227 -9.96 7.66 -15.99
N CYS A 228 -10.31 7.84 -17.28
CA CYS A 228 -9.36 8.37 -18.27
C CYS A 228 -8.88 9.79 -17.93
N THR A 229 -9.64 10.54 -17.12
CA THR A 229 -9.27 11.86 -16.59
C THR A 229 -8.04 11.84 -15.66
N ALA A 230 -7.62 10.67 -15.18
CA ALA A 230 -6.37 10.50 -14.44
C ALA A 230 -5.12 10.62 -15.33
N PHE A 231 -5.28 10.53 -16.65
CA PHE A 231 -4.20 10.57 -17.63
C PHE A 231 -4.22 11.88 -18.41
N ASP A 232 -3.08 12.25 -19.01
CA ASP A 232 -2.86 13.54 -19.68
C ASP A 232 -3.68 13.68 -20.97
N GLN A 233 -3.93 12.55 -21.61
CA GLN A 233 -4.75 12.45 -22.80
C GLN A 233 -6.13 12.03 -22.32
N SER A 234 -7.20 12.65 -22.80
CA SER A 234 -8.61 12.31 -22.49
C SER A 234 -9.03 10.88 -22.88
N ARG A 235 -8.05 10.01 -23.16
CA ARG A 235 -8.12 8.62 -23.55
C ARG A 235 -7.07 7.83 -22.76
N TYR A 236 -7.33 6.54 -22.56
CA TYR A 236 -6.35 5.67 -21.93
C TYR A 236 -5.05 5.56 -22.75
N PRO A 237 -3.89 5.52 -22.09
CA PRO A 237 -2.64 5.13 -22.72
C PRO A 237 -2.76 3.76 -23.40
N GLN A 238 -1.95 3.53 -24.43
CA GLN A 238 -1.87 2.20 -25.04
C GLN A 238 -1.05 1.27 -24.15
N PHE A 239 -1.72 0.33 -23.49
CA PHE A 239 -1.06 -0.73 -22.75
C PHE A 239 -0.78 -1.93 -23.65
N THR A 240 0.38 -2.52 -23.44
CA THR A 240 0.84 -3.75 -24.08
C THR A 240 1.14 -4.79 -23.02
N THR A 241 1.36 -6.04 -23.42
CA THR A 241 1.84 -7.10 -22.52
C THR A 241 3.14 -6.76 -21.75
N ARG A 242 3.88 -5.71 -22.15
CA ARG A 242 5.08 -5.22 -21.46
C ARG A 242 4.82 -4.07 -20.50
N THR A 243 3.76 -3.30 -20.77
CA THR A 243 3.43 -2.07 -20.03
C THR A 243 2.16 -2.23 -19.18
N CYS A 244 1.71 -3.47 -18.97
CA CYS A 244 0.51 -3.80 -18.19
C CYS A 244 0.81 -4.08 -16.71
N THR A 245 1.85 -3.47 -16.14
CA THR A 245 2.13 -3.55 -14.70
C THR A 245 1.62 -2.32 -13.98
N TRP A 246 1.30 -2.44 -12.69
CA TRP A 246 0.88 -1.30 -11.89
C TRP A 246 1.89 -0.15 -11.91
N GLN A 247 3.18 -0.46 -11.94
CA GLN A 247 4.24 0.54 -12.05
C GLN A 247 4.05 1.43 -13.29
N HIS A 248 3.93 0.82 -14.48
CA HIS A 248 3.74 1.55 -15.74
C HIS A 248 2.41 2.31 -15.78
N ILE A 249 1.34 1.70 -15.25
CA ILE A 249 0.03 2.35 -15.20
C ILE A 249 0.10 3.60 -14.32
N LEU A 250 0.72 3.51 -13.14
CA LEU A 250 0.87 4.62 -12.21
C LEU A 250 1.88 5.67 -12.72
N ASP A 251 2.89 5.28 -13.49
CA ASP A 251 3.82 6.22 -14.16
C ASP A 251 3.12 7.08 -15.21
N ALA A 252 2.06 6.56 -15.84
CA ALA A 252 1.27 7.31 -16.83
C ALA A 252 0.25 8.29 -16.22
N VAL A 253 0.04 8.27 -14.91
CA VAL A 253 -0.93 9.14 -14.23
C VAL A 253 -0.41 10.57 -14.15
N SER A 254 -1.12 11.50 -14.77
CA SER A 254 -0.83 12.94 -14.71
C SER A 254 -1.66 13.67 -13.66
N ASN A 255 -2.87 13.18 -13.38
CA ASN A 255 -3.81 13.78 -12.44
C ASN A 255 -4.15 12.81 -11.30
N PRO A 256 -3.31 12.72 -10.24
CA PRO A 256 -3.43 11.68 -9.23
C PRO A 256 -4.69 11.79 -8.35
N VAL A 257 -5.34 12.95 -8.27
CA VAL A 257 -6.56 13.10 -7.44
C VAL A 257 -7.72 12.24 -7.96
N GLU A 258 -7.75 11.99 -9.28
CA GLU A 258 -8.76 11.16 -9.95
C GLU A 258 -8.65 9.69 -9.53
N LEU A 259 -7.48 9.25 -9.05
CA LEU A 259 -7.28 7.91 -8.52
C LEU A 259 -8.23 7.60 -7.36
N TRP A 260 -8.58 8.62 -6.56
CA TRP A 260 -9.45 8.45 -5.40
C TRP A 260 -10.82 7.86 -5.78
N ALA A 261 -11.38 8.25 -6.93
CA ALA A 261 -12.69 7.79 -7.37
C ALA A 261 -12.77 6.26 -7.57
N THR A 262 -11.63 5.62 -7.89
CA THR A 262 -11.56 4.18 -8.14
C THR A 262 -10.85 3.42 -7.03
N TYR A 263 -9.80 4.01 -6.46
CA TYR A 263 -8.87 3.38 -5.55
C TYR A 263 -8.98 3.89 -4.11
N GLU A 264 -10.02 4.64 -3.74
CA GLU A 264 -10.23 4.91 -2.33
C GLU A 264 -10.33 3.60 -1.52
N PRO A 265 -9.77 3.56 -0.30
CA PRO A 265 -9.95 2.40 0.56
C PRO A 265 -11.44 2.18 0.83
N GLY A 266 -11.83 0.94 1.08
CA GLY A 266 -13.16 0.63 1.60
C GLY A 266 -13.42 1.27 2.97
N SER A 267 -14.69 1.40 3.35
CA SER A 267 -15.02 1.77 4.72
C SER A 267 -14.62 0.65 5.70
N LEU A 268 -14.40 0.97 6.99
CA LEU A 268 -14.02 -0.05 7.97
C LEU A 268 -15.07 -1.17 8.12
N GLY A 269 -16.33 -0.95 7.74
CA GLY A 269 -17.37 -1.99 7.75
C GLY A 269 -17.33 -2.92 6.54
N GLU A 270 -16.62 -2.56 5.47
CA GLU A 270 -16.48 -3.38 4.25
C GLU A 270 -15.39 -4.45 4.41
N TYR A 271 -14.45 -4.26 5.35
CA TYR A 271 -13.43 -5.26 5.66
C TYR A 271 -13.98 -6.28 6.65
N ARG A 272 -13.92 -7.56 6.25
CA ARG A 272 -14.36 -8.69 7.09
C ARG A 272 -13.46 -8.86 8.32
N ASP A 273 -12.17 -8.60 8.13
CA ASP A 273 -11.10 -8.86 9.09
C ASP A 273 -9.93 -7.89 8.88
N ILE A 274 -8.97 -7.88 9.80
CA ILE A 274 -7.77 -7.05 9.69
C ILE A 274 -6.88 -7.53 8.55
N LYS A 275 -6.88 -8.84 8.27
CA LYS A 275 -6.16 -9.41 7.13
C LYS A 275 -6.59 -8.80 5.80
N SER A 276 -7.88 -8.71 5.51
CA SER A 276 -8.40 -8.11 4.26
C SER A 276 -8.13 -6.61 4.17
N LEU A 277 -8.11 -5.90 5.30
CA LEU A 277 -7.68 -4.51 5.36
C LEU A 277 -6.20 -4.36 5.01
N TRP A 278 -5.34 -5.21 5.59
CA TRP A 278 -3.90 -5.21 5.29
C TRP A 278 -3.63 -5.63 3.84
N GLN A 279 -4.37 -6.62 3.32
CA GLN A 279 -4.25 -7.06 1.94
C GLN A 279 -4.55 -5.91 0.97
N ALA A 280 -5.61 -5.12 1.23
CA ALA A 280 -5.91 -3.92 0.44
C ALA A 280 -4.76 -2.89 0.45
N TRP A 281 -4.02 -2.80 1.55
CA TRP A 281 -2.83 -1.94 1.65
C TRP A 281 -1.64 -2.48 0.87
N ASP A 282 -1.31 -3.76 1.04
CA ASP A 282 -0.03 -4.33 0.60
C ASP A 282 -0.06 -5.00 -0.78
N GLU A 283 -1.16 -5.67 -1.10
CA GLU A 283 -1.37 -6.44 -2.35
C GLU A 283 -2.39 -5.75 -3.28
N GLY A 284 -3.35 -5.02 -2.70
CA GLY A 284 -4.46 -4.39 -3.40
C GLY A 284 -5.79 -5.08 -3.12
N THR A 285 -6.84 -4.62 -3.80
CA THR A 285 -8.20 -5.10 -3.55
C THR A 285 -8.71 -5.89 -4.74
N PHE A 286 -9.06 -7.15 -4.50
CA PHE A 286 -9.78 -7.96 -5.47
C PHE A 286 -11.26 -7.58 -5.52
N VAL A 287 -11.78 -7.37 -6.74
CA VAL A 287 -13.19 -7.13 -7.00
C VAL A 287 -13.73 -8.32 -7.81
N PRO A 288 -14.57 -9.17 -7.20
CA PRO A 288 -15.09 -10.37 -7.86
C PRO A 288 -15.72 -10.07 -9.22
N ASN A 289 -15.37 -10.88 -10.22
CA ASN A 289 -15.84 -10.78 -11.62
C ASN A 289 -15.48 -9.47 -12.37
N VAL A 290 -14.62 -8.63 -11.78
CA VAL A 290 -14.18 -7.37 -12.40
C VAL A 290 -12.66 -7.35 -12.59
N GLY A 291 -11.88 -7.63 -11.55
CA GLY A 291 -10.43 -7.57 -11.60
C GLY A 291 -9.82 -7.11 -10.28
N HIS A 292 -8.59 -6.61 -10.33
CA HIS A 292 -7.81 -6.20 -9.17
C HIS A 292 -7.53 -4.69 -9.18
N LYS A 293 -7.59 -4.06 -8.02
CA LYS A 293 -7.07 -2.71 -7.76
C LYS A 293 -5.58 -2.81 -7.34
N PRO A 294 -4.77 -1.75 -7.52
CA PRO A 294 -3.40 -1.75 -7.04
C PRO A 294 -3.34 -1.76 -5.51
N ALA A 295 -2.20 -2.17 -4.97
CA ALA A 295 -1.87 -1.98 -3.57
C ALA A 295 -1.86 -0.48 -3.20
N LEU A 296 -2.59 -0.11 -2.14
CA LEU A 296 -2.68 1.29 -1.73
C LEU A 296 -1.32 1.86 -1.28
N ARG A 297 -0.41 1.01 -0.79
CA ARG A 297 0.96 1.43 -0.47
C ARG A 297 1.71 1.97 -1.69
N LEU A 298 1.46 1.44 -2.90
CA LEU A 298 2.14 1.89 -4.12
C LEU A 298 1.68 3.30 -4.52
N ILE A 299 0.39 3.58 -4.35
CA ILE A 299 -0.19 4.90 -4.58
C ILE A 299 0.33 5.89 -3.54
N ASP A 300 0.30 5.51 -2.25
CA ASP A 300 0.72 6.39 -1.16
C ASP A 300 2.24 6.62 -1.15
N ALA A 301 3.05 5.66 -1.60
CA ALA A 301 4.50 5.87 -1.79
C ALA A 301 4.80 6.94 -2.85
N ARG A 302 4.01 7.02 -3.92
CA ARG A 302 4.22 7.99 -5.00
C ARG A 302 3.66 9.38 -4.70
N TRP A 303 2.49 9.43 -4.09
CA TRP A 303 1.74 10.68 -3.94
C TRP A 303 1.28 11.00 -2.51
N GLY A 304 1.62 10.15 -1.53
CA GLY A 304 1.17 10.23 -0.14
C GLY A 304 2.06 11.04 0.79
N ASP A 305 3.39 10.83 0.74
CA ASP A 305 4.36 11.57 1.54
C ASP A 305 5.17 12.56 0.69
N LEU A 306 4.45 13.52 0.10
CA LEU A 306 5.09 14.60 -0.64
C LEU A 306 5.67 15.60 0.36
N ARG A 307 6.96 15.54 0.63
CA ARG A 307 7.66 16.64 1.32
C ARG A 307 8.09 17.67 0.29
N ASN A 308 7.84 18.94 0.59
CA ASN A 308 8.37 20.01 -0.24
C ASN A 308 9.89 20.10 0.00
N GLN A 309 10.70 19.74 -1.00
CA GLN A 309 12.16 19.72 -0.89
C GLN A 309 12.75 21.07 -0.46
N LYS A 310 12.12 22.20 -0.81
CA LYS A 310 12.60 23.54 -0.47
C LYS A 310 12.25 23.96 0.96
N THR A 311 11.10 23.53 1.49
CA THR A 311 10.60 23.98 2.80
C THR A 311 10.62 22.91 3.88
N ASN A 312 10.94 21.66 3.52
CA ASN A 312 10.79 20.46 4.35
C ASN A 312 9.40 20.27 4.99
N LYS A 313 8.40 21.04 4.56
CA LYS A 313 7.03 20.92 5.05
C LYS A 313 6.35 19.74 4.36
N LYS A 314 5.60 18.95 5.14
CA LYS A 314 4.69 17.94 4.61
C LYS A 314 3.65 18.62 3.74
N LYS A 315 3.59 18.27 2.47
CA LYS A 315 2.53 18.66 1.55
C LYS A 315 1.37 17.71 1.75
N PHE A 316 0.17 18.21 1.45
CA PHE A 316 -0.98 17.33 1.34
C PHE A 316 -0.75 16.28 0.25
N PRO A 317 -1.13 15.03 0.50
CA PRO A 317 -1.14 13.95 -0.48
C PRO A 317 -1.82 14.40 -1.78
N ALA A 318 -1.17 14.19 -2.92
CA ALA A 318 -1.70 14.66 -4.21
C ALA A 318 -2.85 13.80 -4.73
N TRP A 319 -2.90 12.53 -4.33
CA TRP A 319 -3.91 11.58 -4.81
C TRP A 319 -5.22 11.61 -4.01
N ARG A 320 -5.29 12.38 -2.92
CA ARG A 320 -6.46 12.48 -2.05
C ARG A 320 -7.18 13.82 -2.25
N PRO A 321 -8.52 13.85 -2.33
CA PRO A 321 -9.26 15.11 -2.47
C PRO A 321 -9.03 16.02 -1.26
N ARG A 322 -8.53 17.24 -1.50
CA ARG A 322 -8.15 18.17 -0.41
C ARG A 322 -9.32 18.66 0.43
N ASN A 323 -10.44 18.99 -0.23
CA ASN A 323 -11.59 19.65 0.40
C ASN A 323 -12.74 18.67 0.71
N ASN A 324 -12.43 17.39 0.88
CA ASN A 324 -13.44 16.37 1.19
C ASN A 324 -13.19 15.78 2.59
N ASP A 325 -13.97 16.23 3.57
CA ASP A 325 -13.90 15.74 4.95
C ASP A 325 -14.14 14.25 5.07
N ASN A 326 -15.06 13.71 4.28
CA ASN A 326 -15.35 12.27 4.28
C ASN A 326 -14.17 11.46 3.76
N ALA A 327 -13.52 11.90 2.68
CA ALA A 327 -12.32 11.25 2.15
C ALA A 327 -11.18 11.25 3.18
N ARG A 328 -10.95 12.40 3.83
CA ARG A 328 -9.94 12.52 4.90
C ARG A 328 -10.26 11.58 6.07
N ALA A 329 -11.50 11.57 6.54
CA ALA A 329 -11.93 10.71 7.64
C ALA A 329 -11.83 9.22 7.27
N LYS A 330 -12.22 8.84 6.05
CA LYS A 330 -12.12 7.48 5.52
C LYS A 330 -10.66 7.02 5.51
N TRP A 331 -9.77 7.82 4.94
CA TRP A 331 -8.33 7.54 4.93
C TRP A 331 -7.75 7.45 6.35
N SER A 332 -8.04 8.42 7.22
CA SER A 332 -7.50 8.42 8.59
C SER A 332 -7.89 7.18 9.38
N ARG A 333 -9.12 6.67 9.20
CA ARG A 333 -9.60 5.44 9.83
C ARG A 333 -8.91 4.20 9.27
N PHE A 334 -8.76 4.13 7.95
CA PHE A 334 -8.04 3.03 7.29
C PHE A 334 -6.57 3.00 7.71
N TYR A 335 -5.88 4.14 7.56
CA TYR A 335 -4.45 4.27 7.83
C TYR A 335 -4.08 4.15 9.32
N PHE A 336 -5.05 4.34 10.23
CA PHE A 336 -4.86 4.04 11.65
C PHE A 336 -4.43 2.60 11.88
N PHE A 337 -5.06 1.62 11.22
CA PHE A 337 -4.69 0.22 11.36
C PHE A 337 -3.36 -0.09 10.68
N ILE A 338 -3.09 0.54 9.54
CA ILE A 338 -1.80 0.38 8.84
C ILE A 338 -0.64 0.79 9.76
N LYS A 339 -0.78 1.93 10.44
CA LYS A 339 0.20 2.37 11.44
C LYS A 339 0.33 1.40 12.60
N LEU A 340 -0.77 0.95 13.19
CA LEU A 340 -0.71 0.00 14.30
C LEU A 340 0.00 -1.30 13.93
N ILE A 341 -0.24 -1.82 12.72
CA ILE A 341 0.45 -3.02 12.23
C ILE A 341 1.93 -2.72 12.01
N GLN A 342 2.28 -1.59 11.41
CA GLN A 342 3.66 -1.16 11.20
C GLN A 342 4.41 -0.95 12.53
N ASP A 343 3.80 -0.31 13.52
CA ASP A 343 4.39 -0.10 14.84
C ASP A 343 4.75 -1.46 15.50
N ARG A 344 3.90 -2.48 15.33
CA ARG A 344 4.19 -3.85 15.80
C ARG A 344 5.35 -4.51 15.04
N VAL A 345 5.44 -4.26 13.74
CA VAL A 345 6.55 -4.75 12.93
C VAL A 345 7.86 -4.09 13.35
N ASP A 346 7.83 -2.79 13.64
CA ASP A 346 8.98 -2.03 14.15
C ASP A 346 9.39 -2.50 15.57
N GLU A 347 8.44 -3.01 16.37
CA GLU A 347 8.71 -3.71 17.64
C GLU A 347 9.34 -5.11 17.45
N GLY A 348 9.51 -5.58 16.21
CA GLY A 348 10.13 -6.86 15.87
C GLY A 348 9.15 -8.01 15.63
N CYS A 349 7.84 -7.75 15.55
CA CYS A 349 6.86 -8.79 15.19
C CYS A 349 6.88 -9.06 13.68
N SER A 350 6.55 -10.29 13.25
CA SER A 350 6.23 -10.52 11.83
C SER A 350 4.89 -9.86 11.46
N ILE A 351 4.73 -9.51 10.19
CA ILE A 351 3.49 -8.91 9.66
C ILE A 351 2.27 -9.80 9.98
N ASP A 352 2.36 -11.11 9.72
CA ASP A 352 1.28 -12.05 10.01
C ASP A 352 0.91 -12.08 11.50
N THR A 353 1.91 -12.02 12.38
CA THR A 353 1.68 -11.99 13.83
C THR A 353 1.00 -10.69 14.24
N ALA A 354 1.42 -9.55 13.69
CA ALA A 354 0.82 -8.25 13.97
C ALA A 354 -0.64 -8.19 13.49
N VAL A 355 -0.92 -8.68 12.28
CA VAL A 355 -2.29 -8.77 11.73
C VAL A 355 -3.16 -9.69 12.59
N GLN A 356 -2.68 -10.91 12.90
CA GLN A 356 -3.40 -11.86 13.74
C GLN A 356 -3.67 -11.31 15.14
N TYR A 357 -2.73 -10.57 15.73
CA TYR A 357 -2.91 -9.94 17.03
C TYR A 357 -4.14 -9.01 17.05
N PHE A 358 -4.28 -8.14 16.04
CA PHE A 358 -5.43 -7.23 15.96
C PHE A 358 -6.72 -7.95 15.60
N ASP A 359 -6.66 -9.02 14.79
CA ASP A 359 -7.84 -9.86 14.54
C ASP A 359 -8.31 -10.61 15.79
N LEU A 360 -7.39 -11.12 16.62
CA LEU A 360 -7.72 -11.73 17.91
C LEU A 360 -8.30 -10.71 18.89
N LEU A 361 -7.77 -9.48 18.88
CA LEU A 361 -8.26 -8.40 19.73
C LEU A 361 -9.68 -7.96 19.34
N ARG A 362 -10.01 -8.05 18.04
CA ARG A 362 -11.35 -7.80 17.50
C ARG A 362 -12.37 -8.84 17.98
N LYS A 363 -11.96 -10.11 18.13
CA LYS A 363 -12.88 -11.24 18.35
C LYS A 363 -13.94 -11.29 17.22
N ASP A 364 -15.22 -11.31 17.58
CA ASP A 364 -16.34 -11.33 16.63
C ASP A 364 -16.87 -9.93 16.26
N ASP A 365 -16.29 -8.87 16.82
CA ASP A 365 -16.74 -7.49 16.55
C ASP A 365 -16.37 -7.03 15.14
N SER A 366 -17.04 -6.01 14.59
CA SER A 366 -16.60 -5.43 13.32
C SER A 366 -15.26 -4.69 13.45
N VAL A 367 -14.50 -4.55 12.35
CA VAL A 367 -13.27 -3.72 12.32
C VAL A 367 -13.58 -2.27 12.74
N HIS A 368 -14.77 -1.77 12.43
CA HIS A 368 -15.23 -0.47 12.89
C HIS A 368 -15.41 -0.38 14.42
N ALA A 369 -15.92 -1.44 15.06
CA ALA A 369 -16.04 -1.52 16.51
C ALA A 369 -14.66 -1.58 17.18
N LEU A 370 -13.73 -2.37 16.63
CA LEU A 370 -12.34 -2.39 17.09
C LEU A 370 -11.68 -1.00 16.98
N PHE A 371 -11.92 -0.27 15.89
CA PHE A 371 -11.41 1.09 15.76
C PHE A 371 -11.90 2.01 16.89
N LYS A 372 -13.18 1.89 17.29
CA LYS A 372 -13.74 2.68 18.40
C LYS A 372 -13.14 2.32 19.75
N SER A 373 -12.80 1.04 19.98
CA SER A 373 -12.21 0.60 21.24
C SER A 373 -10.73 1.00 21.37
N LEU A 374 -9.99 0.96 20.26
CA LEU A 374 -8.56 1.30 20.22
C LEU A 374 -8.28 2.80 20.16
N LYS A 375 -9.22 3.61 19.69
CA LYS A 375 -9.01 5.05 19.60
C LYS A 375 -8.88 5.64 21.01
N PRO A 376 -7.79 6.36 21.33
CA PRO A 376 -7.63 6.96 22.64
C PRO A 376 -8.82 7.86 22.95
N LYS A 377 -9.55 7.51 24.03
CA LYS A 377 -10.64 8.34 24.53
C LYS A 377 -10.02 9.67 24.95
N LYS A 378 -10.43 10.76 24.30
CA LYS A 378 -10.09 12.10 24.79
C LYS A 378 -10.68 12.19 26.20
N THR A 379 -9.84 12.11 27.22
CA THR A 379 -10.24 12.44 28.59
C THR A 379 -10.79 13.86 28.56
N PRO A 380 -12.03 14.10 28.99
CA PRO A 380 -12.53 15.45 29.15
C PRO A 380 -11.54 16.16 30.08
N ARG A 381 -10.98 17.27 29.62
CA ARG A 381 -10.22 18.17 30.48
C ARG A 381 -11.20 18.63 31.55
N ILE A 382 -11.13 18.05 32.74
CA ILE A 382 -11.91 18.50 33.90
C ILE A 382 -11.49 19.94 34.09
N SER A 383 -12.33 20.88 33.63
CA SER A 383 -12.17 22.27 34.03
C SER A 383 -12.48 22.29 35.52
N SER A 384 -11.43 22.38 36.34
CA SER A 384 -11.54 22.69 37.75
C SER A 384 -12.12 24.10 37.88
N ARG A 385 -13.44 24.22 37.77
CA ARG A 385 -14.18 25.34 38.32
C ARG A 385 -14.76 24.82 39.63
N ALA A 386 -13.95 24.96 40.68
CA ALA A 386 -14.39 24.81 42.04
C ALA A 386 -15.48 25.87 42.30
N ASN A 387 -16.74 25.43 42.37
CA ASN A 387 -17.75 26.17 43.09
C ASN A 387 -17.91 25.45 44.43
N THR A 388 -17.29 26.04 45.44
CA THR A 388 -17.52 25.79 46.86
C THR A 388 -19.02 26.02 47.15
N PRO A 389 -19.77 25.06 47.71
CA PRO A 389 -21.06 25.36 48.30
C PRO A 389 -20.83 25.92 49.70
N ASP A 390 -21.24 27.17 49.88
CA ASP A 390 -21.31 27.83 51.18
C ASP A 390 -22.44 27.20 52.00
N LEU A 391 -22.13 26.91 53.27
CA LEU A 391 -23.04 26.32 54.25
C LEU A 391 -23.67 27.48 55.04
N SER A 392 -24.98 27.69 54.90
CA SER A 392 -25.77 28.33 55.97
C SER A 392 -27.20 27.78 56.02
N VAL A 393 -27.39 26.87 56.99
CA VAL A 393 -28.49 26.73 57.98
C VAL A 393 -29.82 27.44 57.68
N ALA A 394 -30.92 26.67 57.61
CA ALA A 394 -32.05 26.76 58.56
C ALA A 394 -33.13 25.67 58.31
N GLU A 395 -33.67 25.20 59.44
CA GLU A 395 -34.81 24.31 59.66
C GLU A 395 -36.07 24.62 58.81
N MET A 396 -36.89 23.61 58.48
CA MET A 396 -38.13 23.32 59.21
C MET A 396 -38.87 22.09 58.66
N GLN A 397 -39.65 21.49 59.55
CA GLN A 397 -40.44 20.26 59.48
C GLN A 397 -41.42 20.18 58.29
N GLY A 398 -41.82 18.95 57.94
CA GLY A 398 -43.04 18.74 57.15
C GLY A 398 -43.23 17.32 56.62
N SER A 399 -43.73 16.43 57.47
CA SER A 399 -44.35 15.15 57.10
C SER A 399 -45.34 15.31 55.93
N SER A 400 -45.34 14.41 54.94
CA SER A 400 -46.60 13.78 54.49
C SER A 400 -46.43 12.62 53.52
N SER A 401 -47.13 11.55 53.86
CA SER A 401 -47.45 10.36 53.07
C SER A 401 -48.19 10.67 51.76
N ASN A 402 -47.97 9.83 50.73
CA ASN A 402 -48.97 9.17 49.85
C ASN A 402 -48.21 8.50 48.69
N LYS A 403 -48.19 7.18 48.48
CA LYS A 403 -49.26 6.17 48.28
C LYS A 403 -50.13 6.44 47.03
N ARG A 404 -49.79 5.77 45.91
CA ARG A 404 -50.65 5.16 44.84
C ARG A 404 -49.75 4.94 43.61
N LYS A 405 -49.43 3.73 43.14
CA LYS A 405 -50.21 2.54 42.70
C LYS A 405 -51.00 2.79 41.40
N ARG A 406 -50.72 1.92 40.41
CA ARG A 406 -51.43 1.59 39.15
C ARG A 406 -51.27 2.58 37.98
N ALA A 407 -51.33 2.17 36.71
CA ALA A 407 -51.24 0.89 36.00
C ALA A 407 -51.35 1.21 34.48
N SER A 408 -50.81 0.33 33.64
CA SER A 408 -51.28 -0.07 32.30
C SER A 408 -51.73 1.01 31.30
N GLN A 409 -51.05 1.06 30.15
CA GLN A 409 -51.44 0.29 28.96
C GLN A 409 -50.21 -0.10 28.15
#